data_AF-J5L1S7-F1
#
_entry.id   AF-J5L1S7-F1
#
_cell.length_a   1.000
_cell.length_b   1.000
_cell.length_c   1.000
_cell.angle_alpha   90.00
_cell.angle_beta   90.00
_cell.angle_gamma   90.00
#
_symmetry.space_group_name_H-M   'P 1'
#
loop_
_entity.id
_entity.type
_entity.pdbx_description
1 polymer ?
#
loop_
_entity_poly.entity_id
_entity_poly.type
_entity_poly.pdbx_seq_one_letter_code
_entity_poly.pdbx_strand_id
1 'polypeptide(L)' 'MTHESYPKELQEKIGISQNLLRLAIGIENADDLIDDLKQALIKAKK' A
#
# COMPACT_ATOMS: atom_id res chain seq x y z
N MET A 1 -3.11 0.86 10.95
CA MET A 1 -2.20 -0.18 10.43
C MET A 1 -0.89 -0.14 11.22
N THR A 2 -0.08 -1.22 11.17
CA THR A 2 0.96 -1.68 12.13
C THR A 2 1.82 -0.66 12.91
N HIS A 3 1.89 0.61 12.50
CA HIS A 3 2.68 1.68 13.12
C HIS A 3 1.85 2.89 13.59
N GLU A 4 0.51 2.78 13.64
CA GLU A 4 -0.41 3.84 14.09
C GLU A 4 -0.10 4.36 15.49
N SER A 5 0.46 3.53 16.37
CA SER A 5 0.82 3.91 17.74
C SER A 5 2.06 4.81 17.84
N TYR A 6 2.83 4.98 16.75
CA TYR A 6 3.97 5.88 16.75
C TYR A 6 3.55 7.34 16.54
N PRO A 7 4.24 8.32 17.18
CA PRO A 7 4.05 9.73 16.85
C PRO A 7 4.30 9.98 15.36
N LYS A 8 3.54 10.91 14.75
CA LYS A 8 3.67 11.24 13.32
C LYS A 8 5.10 11.61 12.92
N GLU A 9 5.78 12.39 13.76
CA GLU A 9 7.18 12.80 13.53
C GLU A 9 8.13 11.59 13.44
N LEU A 10 7.88 10.55 14.24
CA LEU A 10 8.67 9.32 14.18
C LEU A 10 8.34 8.52 12.93
N GLN A 11 7.06 8.44 12.55
CA GLN A 11 6.61 7.76 11.32
C GLN A 11 7.27 8.40 10.08
N GLU A 12 7.26 9.73 9.98
CA GLU A 12 7.89 10.46 8.89
C GLU A 12 9.42 10.25 8.85
N LYS A 13 10.07 10.28 10.02
CA LYS A 13 11.52 10.06 10.14
C LYS A 13 11.96 8.66 9.65
N ILE A 14 11.11 7.65 9.80
CA ILE A 14 11.37 6.28 9.33
C ILE A 14 10.79 5.98 7.94
N GLY A 15 10.29 7.01 7.24
CA GLY A 15 9.79 6.89 5.85
C GLY A 15 8.37 6.34 5.71
N ILE A 16 7.60 6.26 6.80
CA ILE A 16 6.18 5.90 6.76
C ILE A 16 5.37 7.17 6.50
N SER A 17 5.14 7.44 5.21
CA SER A 17 4.25 8.53 4.80
C SER A 17 2.78 8.17 4.95
N GLN A 18 1.90 9.17 5.04
CA GLN A 18 0.46 8.95 5.23
C GLN A 18 -0.21 8.15 4.10
N ASN A 19 0.31 8.23 2.88
CA ASN A 19 -0.24 7.57 1.70
C ASN A 19 0.57 6.32 1.30
N LEU A 20 1.45 5.83 2.18
CA LEU A 20 2.23 4.63 1.91
C LEU A 20 1.34 3.38 1.99
N LEU A 21 1.21 2.69 0.86
CA LEU A 21 0.58 1.37 0.79
C LEU A 21 1.66 0.29 0.75
N ARG A 22 1.54 -0.71 1.62
CA ARG A 22 2.40 -1.89 1.64
C ARG A 22 1.59 -3.11 1.21
N LEU A 23 1.99 -3.74 0.12
CA LEU A 23 1.36 -4.96 -0.40
C LEU A 23 2.15 -6.19 0.04
N ALA A 24 1.46 -7.22 0.49
CA ALA A 24 2.03 -8.55 0.72
C ALA A 24 1.60 -9.44 -0.46
N ILE A 25 2.54 -9.76 -1.34
CA ILE A 25 2.28 -10.55 -2.54
C ILE A 25 2.35 -12.04 -2.18
N GLY A 26 1.33 -12.81 -2.58
CA GLY A 26 1.28 -14.26 -2.40
C GLY A 26 1.92 -15.00 -3.58
N ILE A 27 1.46 -16.24 -3.82
CA ILE A 27 1.94 -17.13 -4.87
C ILE A 27 0.91 -17.30 -6.00
N GLU A 28 -0.02 -16.35 -6.12
CA GLU A 28 -1.05 -16.34 -7.15
C GLU A 28 -0.47 -16.13 -8.55
N ASN A 29 -1.31 -16.24 -9.57
CA ASN A 29 -0.92 -15.91 -10.94
C ASN A 29 -0.55 -14.43 -11.04
N ALA A 30 0.62 -14.16 -11.60
CA ALA A 30 1.13 -12.81 -11.79
C ALA A 30 0.20 -11.94 -12.64
N ASP A 31 -0.42 -12.49 -13.68
CA ASP A 31 -1.29 -11.72 -14.59
C ASP A 31 -2.58 -11.27 -13.86
N ASP A 32 -3.16 -12.15 -13.05
CA ASP A 32 -4.36 -11.83 -12.25
C ASP A 32 -4.06 -10.73 -11.22
N LEU A 33 -2.90 -10.81 -10.54
CA LEU A 33 -2.46 -9.78 -9.59
C LEU A 33 -2.25 -8.43 -10.29
N ILE A 34 -1.63 -8.44 -11.46
CA ILE A 34 -1.38 -7.22 -12.25
C ILE A 34 -2.71 -6.59 -12.67
N ASP A 35 -3.66 -7.37 -13.16
CA ASP A 35 -4.93 -6.87 -13.64
C ASP A 35 -5.83 -6.36 -12.50
N ASP A 36 -5.80 -7.00 -11.34
CA ASP A 36 -6.53 -6.51 -10.16
C ASP A 36 -5.93 -5.18 -9.64
N LEU A 37 -4.60 -5.07 -9.57
CA LEU A 37 -3.95 -3.81 -9.20
C LEU A 37 -4.24 -2.69 -10.21
N LYS A 38 -4.22 -2.97 -11.51
CA LYS A 38 -4.63 -2.01 -12.55
C LYS A 38 -6.06 -1.54 -12.33
N GLN A 39 -6.99 -2.48 -12.11
CA GLN A 39 -8.40 -2.17 -11.87
C GLN A 39 -8.57 -1.29 -10.63
N ALA A 40 -7.88 -1.62 -9.53
CA ALA A 40 -7.96 -0.87 -8.27
C ALA A 40 -7.45 0.58 -8.45
N LEU A 41 -6.31 0.77 -9.14
CA LEU A 41 -5.76 2.09 -9.42
C LEU A 41 -6.67 2.94 -10.32
N ILE A 42 -7.32 2.34 -11.32
CA ILE A 42 -8.32 3.03 -12.15
C ILE A 42 -9.51 3.49 -11.31
N LYS A 43 -10.03 2.63 -10.42
CA LYS A 43 -11.16 2.97 -9.53
C LYS A 43 -10.79 4.06 -8.53
N ALA A 44 -9.56 4.06 -8.03
CA ALA A 44 -9.07 5.04 -7.05
C ALA A 44 -8.83 6.43 -7.64
N LYS A 45 -8.65 6.55 -8.96
CA LYS A 45 -8.40 7.82 -9.67
C LYS A 45 -9.65 8.74 -9.80
N LYS A 46 -10.66 8.55 -8.94
CA LYS A 46 -11.90 9.32 -8.93
C LYS A 46 -11.74 10.68 -8.27
#